data_AF-A0A212JP33-F1
#
_entry.id   AF-A0A212JP33-F1
#
_cell.length_a   1.000
_cell.length_b   1.000
_cell.length_c   1.000
_cell.angle_alpha   90.00
_cell.angle_beta   90.00
_cell.angle_gamma   90.00
#
_symmetry.space_group_name_H-M   'P 1'
#
loop_
_entity.id
_entity.type
_entity.pdbx_description
1 polymer ?
#
loop_
_entity_poly.entity_id
_entity_poly.type
_entity_poly.pdbx_seq_one_letter_code
_entity_poly.pdbx_strand_id
1 'polypeptide(L)'
;MRTLRSIAWWAFFMACAIVLQAAVPGLDVLTVGLIILLQERDYKNMLWLLPVFILLQEGMGTRPFGAVIVWYAAVILLFKMGRWLFEVENFIFVFLLSACLGAAYYAIAWLMAPLQNLPFDVQGTLDTSLIQAIFVPFAWRLLVATRHWNPDDQEN
;
A
#
# COMPACT_ATOMS: atom_id res chain seq x y z
N MET A 1 -4.63 1.77 -26.87
CA MET A 1 -5.77 2.25 -26.05
C MET A 1 -5.77 1.63 -24.64
N ARG A 2 -5.54 0.31 -24.48
CA ARG A 2 -5.39 -0.34 -23.15
C ARG A 2 -4.35 0.31 -22.22
N THR A 3 -3.16 0.64 -22.72
CA THR A 3 -2.11 1.30 -21.92
C THR A 3 -2.50 2.69 -21.43
N LEU A 4 -3.14 3.49 -22.29
CA LEU A 4 -3.58 4.85 -21.98
C LEU A 4 -4.69 4.85 -20.91
N ARG A 5 -5.62 3.89 -20.98
CA ARG A 5 -6.66 3.70 -19.97
C ARG A 5 -6.08 3.24 -18.63
N SER A 6 -5.10 2.33 -18.65
CA SER A 6 -4.37 1.90 -17.45
C SER A 6 -3.61 3.07 -16.80
N ILE A 7 -2.90 3.88 -17.59
CA ILE A 7 -2.21 5.08 -17.11
C ILE A 7 -3.20 6.08 -16.50
N ALA A 8 -4.33 6.33 -17.17
CA ALA A 8 -5.36 7.23 -16.65
C ALA A 8 -5.96 6.74 -15.32
N TRP A 9 -6.20 5.42 -15.20
CA TRP A 9 -6.69 4.82 -13.96
C TRP A 9 -5.67 4.95 -12.82
N TRP A 10 -4.39 4.65 -13.07
CA TRP A 10 -3.32 4.81 -12.08
C TRP A 10 -3.11 6.27 -11.69
N ALA A 11 -3.19 7.20 -12.65
CA ALA A 11 -3.09 8.63 -12.38
C ALA A 11 -4.26 9.12 -11.50
N PHE A 12 -5.49 8.69 -11.80
CA PHE A 12 -6.66 8.99 -10.98
C PHE A 12 -6.52 8.38 -9.57
N PHE A 13 -6.10 7.12 -9.47
CA PHE A 13 -5.82 6.46 -8.20
C PHE A 13 -4.80 7.23 -7.35
N MET A 14 -3.68 7.63 -7.95
CA MET A 14 -2.65 8.42 -7.25
C MET A 14 -3.18 9.78 -6.81
N ALA A 15 -3.96 10.48 -7.64
CA ALA A 15 -4.58 11.75 -7.26
C ALA A 15 -5.52 11.58 -6.05
N CYS A 16 -6.39 10.56 -6.07
CA CYS A 16 -7.24 10.22 -4.94
C CYS A 16 -6.45 9.83 -3.69
N ALA A 17 -5.37 9.05 -3.86
CA ALA A 17 -4.48 8.66 -2.78
C ALA A 17 -3.83 9.89 -2.12
N ILE A 18 -3.33 10.84 -2.91
CA ILE A 18 -2.75 12.09 -2.40
C ILE A 18 -3.78 12.87 -1.57
N VAL A 19 -4.99 13.05 -2.09
CA VAL A 19 -6.07 13.79 -1.40
C VAL A 19 -6.44 13.09 -0.09
N LEU A 20 -6.55 11.77 -0.09
CA LEU A 20 -6.91 11.00 1.09
C LEU A 20 -5.79 11.00 2.15
N GLN A 21 -4.53 10.91 1.72
CA GLN A 21 -3.36 11.02 2.60
C GLN A 21 -3.19 12.44 3.17
N ALA A 22 -3.65 13.47 2.45
CA ALA A 22 -3.71 14.84 2.98
C ALA A 22 -4.81 14.98 4.06
N ALA A 23 -5.91 14.24 3.94
CA ALA A 23 -7.00 14.24 4.93
C ALA A 23 -6.69 13.40 6.18
N VAL A 24 -5.94 12.30 6.03
CA VAL A 24 -5.56 11.39 7.12
C VAL A 24 -4.04 11.25 7.16
N PRO A 25 -3.34 12.09 7.95
CA PRO A 25 -1.88 12.03 8.08
C PRO A 25 -1.41 10.67 8.59
N GLY A 26 -0.30 10.17 8.04
CA GLY A 26 0.30 8.89 8.41
C GLY A 26 -0.28 7.66 7.70
N LEU A 27 -1.40 7.81 6.99
CA LEU A 27 -1.95 6.78 6.11
C LEU A 27 -1.12 6.66 4.83
N ASP A 28 -0.88 5.43 4.39
CA ASP A 28 -0.25 5.11 3.11
C ASP A 28 -1.25 4.33 2.26
N VAL A 29 -1.99 5.08 1.44
CA VAL A 29 -3.02 4.57 0.52
C VAL A 29 -2.38 3.90 -0.68
N LEU A 30 -1.20 4.35 -1.11
CA LEU A 30 -0.43 3.75 -2.22
C LEU A 30 -0.06 2.29 -1.95
N THR A 31 0.08 1.91 -0.68
CA THR A 31 0.27 0.51 -0.26
C THR A 31 -0.83 -0.41 -0.81
N VAL A 32 -2.07 0.06 -0.89
CA VAL A 32 -3.18 -0.73 -1.43
C VAL A 32 -3.02 -0.94 -2.93
N GLY A 33 -2.55 0.09 -3.65
CA GLY A 33 -2.20 -0.02 -5.07
C GLY A 33 -1.05 -1.02 -5.30
N LEU A 34 -0.05 -1.02 -4.42
CA LEU A 34 1.04 -2.00 -4.46
C LEU A 34 0.54 -3.44 -4.22
N ILE A 35 -0.36 -3.64 -3.26
CA ILE A 35 -0.98 -4.95 -3.02
C ILE A 35 -1.69 -5.43 -4.29
N ILE A 36 -2.49 -4.59 -4.95
CA ILE A 36 -3.21 -4.96 -6.19
C ILE A 36 -2.23 -5.36 -7.30
N LEU A 37 -1.14 -4.60 -7.49
CA LEU A 37 -0.09 -4.96 -8.47
C LEU A 37 0.53 -6.33 -8.19
N LEU A 38 0.74 -6.66 -6.91
CA LEU A 38 1.26 -7.95 -6.49
C LEU A 38 0.24 -9.09 -6.68
N GLN A 39 -1.06 -8.83 -6.49
CA GLN A 39 -2.13 -9.81 -6.70
C GLN A 39 -2.26 -10.18 -8.18
N GLU A 40 -2.26 -9.18 -9.07
CA GLU A 40 -2.39 -9.38 -10.51
C GLU A 40 -1.13 -9.92 -11.19
N ARG A 41 -0.02 -10.01 -10.45
CA ARG A 41 1.29 -10.44 -10.94
C ARG A 41 1.78 -9.59 -12.12
N ASP A 42 1.35 -8.34 -12.21
CA ASP A 42 1.78 -7.41 -13.25
C ASP A 42 3.13 -6.76 -12.88
N TYR A 43 4.17 -7.58 -12.94
CA TYR A 43 5.53 -7.16 -12.58
C TYR A 43 6.09 -6.08 -13.50
N LYS A 44 5.57 -5.96 -14.74
CA LYS A 44 5.98 -4.92 -15.69
C LYS A 44 5.52 -3.54 -15.19
N ASN A 45 4.25 -3.41 -14.84
CA ASN A 45 3.73 -2.15 -14.29
C ASN A 45 4.29 -1.89 -12.89
N MET A 46 4.50 -2.93 -12.07
CA MET A 46 5.14 -2.78 -10.76
C MET A 46 6.56 -2.20 -10.85
N LEU A 47 7.37 -2.60 -11.83
CA LEU A 47 8.73 -2.08 -12.00
C LEU A 47 8.75 -0.56 -12.26
N TRP A 48 7.73 -0.04 -12.94
CA TRP A 48 7.60 1.39 -13.23
C TRP A 48 6.87 2.17 -12.13
N LEU A 49 5.81 1.60 -11.56
CA LEU A 49 4.98 2.26 -10.56
C LEU A 49 5.63 2.27 -9.17
N LEU A 50 6.43 1.26 -8.81
CA LEU A 50 7.05 1.20 -7.50
C LEU A 50 8.03 2.38 -7.26
N PRO A 51 8.95 2.72 -8.18
CA PRO A 51 9.74 3.94 -8.05
C PRO A 51 8.89 5.21 -7.96
N VAL A 52 7.79 5.30 -8.72
CA VAL A 52 6.87 6.45 -8.67
C VAL A 52 6.20 6.56 -7.30
N PHE A 53 5.71 5.45 -6.74
CA PHE A 53 5.10 5.43 -5.41
C PHE A 53 6.11 5.83 -4.33
N ILE A 54 7.36 5.34 -4.42
CA ILE A 54 8.43 5.73 -3.50
C ILE A 54 8.67 7.24 -3.57
N LEU A 55 8.89 7.78 -4.78
CA LEU A 55 9.13 9.21 -4.96
C LEU A 55 7.97 10.08 -4.49
N LEU A 56 6.73 9.63 -4.73
CA LEU A 56 5.53 10.33 -4.30
C LEU A 56 5.42 10.33 -2.77
N GLN A 57 5.58 9.17 -2.13
CA GLN A 57 5.43 9.05 -0.69
C GLN A 57 6.53 9.79 0.09
N GLU A 58 7.77 9.71 -0.40
CA GLU A 58 8.91 10.48 0.11
C GLU A 58 8.70 11.98 -0.13
N GLY A 59 8.23 12.39 -1.32
CA GLY A 59 7.95 13.78 -1.66
C GLY A 59 6.79 14.40 -0.87
N MET A 60 5.82 13.60 -0.45
CA MET A 60 4.74 14.05 0.44
C MET A 60 5.17 14.22 1.89
N GLY A 61 6.36 13.74 2.28
CA GLY A 61 6.86 13.85 3.66
C GLY A 61 6.02 13.08 4.69
N THR A 62 5.26 12.08 4.24
CA THR A 62 4.35 11.29 5.10
C THR A 62 5.08 10.42 6.12
N ARG A 63 6.33 10.04 5.82
CA ARG A 63 7.19 9.24 6.68
C ARG A 63 8.62 9.74 6.63
N PRO A 64 9.42 9.43 7.67
CA PRO A 64 10.84 9.70 7.67
C PRO A 64 11.56 9.13 6.44
N PHE A 65 12.56 9.86 5.94
CA PHE A 65 13.28 9.49 4.72
C PHE A 65 13.88 8.08 4.81
N GLY A 66 13.63 7.26 3.79
CA GLY A 66 14.10 5.87 3.73
C GLY A 66 13.18 4.86 4.44
N ALA A 67 12.26 5.30 5.30
CA ALA A 67 11.27 4.43 5.91
C ALA A 67 10.27 3.89 4.89
N VAL A 68 9.99 4.63 3.81
CA VAL A 68 9.11 4.18 2.72
C VAL A 68 9.69 2.96 2.00
N ILE A 69 11.02 2.92 1.80
CA ILE A 69 11.69 1.79 1.15
C ILE A 69 11.54 0.53 2.00
N VAL A 70 11.83 0.64 3.31
CA VAL A 70 11.69 -0.47 4.26
C VAL A 70 10.23 -0.92 4.36
N TRP A 71 9.29 0.04 4.36
CA TRP A 71 7.86 -0.24 4.37
C TRP A 71 7.40 -1.03 3.14
N TYR A 72 7.71 -0.59 1.92
CA TYR A 72 7.32 -1.32 0.72
C TYR A 72 8.04 -2.67 0.58
N ALA A 73 9.28 -2.78 1.06
CA ALA A 73 9.95 -4.07 1.16
C ALA A 73 9.21 -5.02 2.12
N ALA A 74 8.78 -4.54 3.28
CA ALA A 74 7.97 -5.32 4.23
C ALA A 74 6.62 -5.73 3.64
N VAL A 75 5.94 -4.83 2.91
CA VAL A 75 4.67 -5.13 2.21
C VAL A 75 4.88 -6.27 1.22
N ILE A 76 5.90 -6.18 0.36
CA ILE A 76 6.20 -7.22 -0.64
C ILE A 76 6.55 -8.55 0.04
N LEU A 77 7.35 -8.52 1.10
CA LEU A 77 7.79 -9.72 1.82
C LEU A 77 6.60 -10.41 2.52
N LEU A 78 5.81 -9.66 3.28
CA LEU A 78 4.63 -10.19 3.97
C LEU A 78 3.59 -10.72 2.98
N PHE A 79 3.36 -10.01 1.88
CA PHE A 79 2.49 -10.48 0.81
C PHE A 79 2.99 -11.78 0.21
N LYS A 80 4.29 -11.88 -0.11
CA LYS A 80 4.91 -13.10 -0.66
C LYS A 80 4.89 -14.28 0.30
N MET A 81 5.00 -14.04 1.61
CA MET A 81 4.85 -15.08 2.62
C MET A 81 3.40 -15.52 2.73
N GLY A 82 2.46 -14.58 2.81
CA GLY A 82 1.06 -14.91 3.02
C GLY A 82 0.38 -15.56 1.80
N ARG A 83 0.81 -15.24 0.56
CA ARG A 83 0.31 -15.93 -0.64
C ARG A 83 0.66 -17.42 -0.70
N TRP A 84 1.62 -17.88 0.11
CA TRP A 84 1.95 -19.29 0.22
C TRP A 84 0.96 -20.02 1.15
N LEU A 85 0.34 -19.27 2.06
CA LEU A 85 -0.58 -19.79 3.07
C LEU A 85 -2.06 -19.73 2.62
N PHE A 86 -2.42 -18.75 1.78
CA PHE A 86 -3.82 -18.53 1.38
C PHE A 86 -3.97 -18.11 -0.08
N GLU A 87 -5.20 -18.27 -0.61
CA GLU A 87 -5.60 -17.69 -1.89
C GLU A 87 -5.60 -16.16 -1.82
N VAL A 88 -4.97 -15.57 -2.83
CA VAL A 88 -4.59 -14.16 -2.87
C VAL A 88 -5.81 -13.22 -3.01
N GLU A 89 -6.94 -13.73 -3.47
CA GLU A 89 -8.21 -13.01 -3.65
C GLU A 89 -9.20 -13.21 -2.49
N ASN A 90 -8.80 -13.95 -1.45
CA ASN A 90 -9.65 -14.18 -0.29
C ASN A 90 -9.60 -12.98 0.68
N PHE A 91 -10.76 -12.54 1.16
CA PHE A 91 -10.86 -11.48 2.15
C PHE A 91 -10.09 -11.80 3.44
N ILE A 92 -10.07 -13.06 3.88
CA ILE A 92 -9.33 -13.49 5.08
C ILE A 92 -7.83 -13.25 4.92
N PHE A 93 -7.29 -13.50 3.73
CA PHE A 93 -5.89 -13.26 3.42
C PHE A 93 -5.54 -11.78 3.55
N VAL A 94 -6.35 -10.90 2.95
CA VAL A 94 -6.12 -9.44 2.99
C VAL A 94 -6.29 -8.90 4.40
N PHE A 95 -7.25 -9.40 5.16
CA PHE A 95 -7.44 -9.02 6.56
C PHE A 95 -6.23 -9.39 7.42
N LEU A 96 -5.73 -10.63 7.31
CA LEU A 96 -4.56 -11.09 8.05
C LEU A 96 -3.29 -10.35 7.62
N LEU A 97 -3.10 -10.16 6.31
CA LEU A 97 -2.00 -9.36 5.77
C LEU A 97 -2.04 -7.95 6.36
N SER A 98 -3.22 -7.34 6.43
CA SER A 98 -3.39 -6.01 6.99
C SER A 98 -3.06 -5.92 8.47
N ALA A 99 -3.47 -6.91 9.26
CA ALA A 99 -3.08 -7.01 10.67
C ALA A 99 -1.56 -7.10 10.82
N CYS A 100 -0.90 -7.93 10.00
CA CYS A 100 0.56 -8.01 9.96
C CYS A 100 1.22 -6.69 9.50
N LEU A 101 0.60 -5.98 8.55
CA LEU A 101 1.08 -4.67 8.09
C LEU A 101 0.98 -3.60 9.18
N GLY A 102 -0.07 -3.62 10.01
CA GLY A 102 -0.15 -2.77 11.20
C GLY A 102 1.02 -3.01 12.16
N ALA A 103 1.29 -4.28 12.47
CA ALA A 103 2.44 -4.64 13.31
C ALA A 103 3.77 -4.23 12.66
N ALA A 104 3.92 -4.43 11.35
CA ALA A 104 5.11 -4.01 10.60
C ALA A 104 5.30 -2.48 10.60
N TYR A 105 4.21 -1.71 10.52
CA TYR A 105 4.25 -0.26 10.59
C TYR A 105 4.88 0.19 11.90
N TYR A 106 4.39 -0.36 13.01
CA TYR A 106 4.92 -0.05 14.34
C TYR A 106 6.39 -0.47 14.47
N ALA A 107 6.74 -1.67 14.00
CA ALA A 107 8.12 -2.18 14.05
C ALA A 107 9.10 -1.31 13.25
N ILE A 108 8.69 -0.83 12.07
CA ILE A 108 9.52 0.05 11.22
C ILE A 108 9.66 1.43 11.85
N ALA A 109 8.59 1.99 12.40
CA ALA A 109 8.66 3.27 13.10
C ALA A 109 9.58 3.20 14.33
N TRP A 110 9.51 2.11 15.10
CA TRP A 110 10.40 1.85 16.23
C TRP A 110 11.86 1.67 15.79
N LEU A 111 12.11 0.97 14.68
CA LEU A 111 13.46 0.79 14.13
C LEU A 111 14.05 2.13 13.63
N MET A 112 13.23 2.99 13.03
CA MET A 112 13.67 4.24 12.42
C MET A 112 13.89 5.36 13.43
N ALA A 113 13.15 5.39 14.53
CA ALA A 113 13.25 6.50 15.49
C ALA A 113 14.67 6.71 16.07
N PRO A 114 15.41 5.66 16.50
CA PRO A 114 16.80 5.82 16.94
C PRO A 114 17.75 6.21 15.81
N LEU A 115 17.55 5.68 14.60
CA LEU A 115 18.40 5.95 13.44
C LEU A 115 18.35 7.42 13.01
N GLN A 116 17.24 8.08 13.31
CA GLN A 116 16.98 9.45 12.88
C GLN A 116 16.95 10.45 14.03
N ASN A 117 17.29 10.01 15.25
CA ASN A 117 17.27 10.84 16.47
C ASN A 117 15.95 11.60 16.67
N LEU A 118 14.82 10.99 16.31
CA LEU A 118 13.48 11.56 16.46
C LEU A 118 12.81 11.04 17.74
N PRO A 119 12.03 11.88 18.45
CA PRO A 119 11.23 11.41 19.57
C PRO A 119 10.19 10.41 19.08
N PHE A 120 10.17 9.22 19.68
CA PHE A 120 9.21 8.19 19.33
C PHE A 120 7.91 8.39 20.10
N ASP A 121 6.89 8.91 19.44
CA ASP A 121 5.53 8.93 19.99
C ASP A 121 4.87 7.56 19.79
N VAL A 122 4.85 6.79 20.88
CA VAL A 122 4.26 5.45 20.93
C VAL A 122 2.77 5.50 20.58
N GLN A 123 2.04 6.49 21.10
CA GLN A 123 0.57 6.50 21.02
C GLN A 123 0.10 6.93 19.64
N GLY A 124 0.65 8.01 19.08
CA GLY A 124 0.35 8.41 17.70
C GLY A 124 0.76 7.35 16.66
N THR A 125 1.86 6.64 16.89
CA THR A 125 2.30 5.55 16.00
C THR A 125 1.35 4.35 16.07
N LEU A 126 0.86 4.00 17.26
CA LEU A 126 -0.11 2.93 17.43
C LEU A 126 -1.43 3.27 16.73
N ASP A 127 -1.96 4.47 16.95
CA ASP A 127 -3.21 4.91 16.33
C ASP A 127 -3.11 4.87 14.79
N THR A 128 -2.00 5.38 14.24
CA THR A 128 -1.76 5.35 12.80
C THR A 128 -1.63 3.93 12.26
N SER A 129 -0.94 3.04 12.98
CA SER A 129 -0.78 1.64 12.56
C SER A 129 -2.11 0.87 12.57
N LEU A 130 -2.98 1.15 13.54
CA LEU A 130 -4.32 0.59 13.61
C LEU A 130 -5.20 1.12 12.48
N ILE A 131 -5.16 2.43 12.22
CA ILE A 131 -5.89 3.04 11.10
C ILE A 131 -5.43 2.42 9.78
N GLN A 132 -4.13 2.25 9.56
CA GLN A 132 -3.59 1.59 8.36
C GLN A 132 -4.10 0.14 8.25
N ALA A 133 -4.05 -0.62 9.35
CA ALA A 133 -4.48 -2.02 9.39
C ALA A 133 -5.99 -2.20 9.15
N ILE A 134 -6.81 -1.25 9.59
CA ILE A 134 -8.25 -1.28 9.32
C ILE A 134 -8.53 -0.81 7.89
N PHE A 135 -7.84 0.24 7.42
CA PHE A 135 -8.09 0.86 6.14
C PHE A 135 -7.80 -0.07 4.95
N VAL A 136 -6.66 -0.76 4.96
CA VAL A 136 -6.19 -1.59 3.82
C VAL A 136 -7.24 -2.62 3.33
N PRO A 137 -7.91 -3.44 4.17
CA PRO A 137 -8.89 -4.42 3.69
C PRO A 137 -10.14 -3.77 3.08
N PHE A 138 -10.60 -2.64 3.60
CA PHE A 138 -11.75 -1.92 3.04
C PHE A 138 -11.39 -1.23 1.72
N ALA A 139 -10.26 -0.52 1.69
CA ALA A 139 -9.76 0.15 0.49
C ALA A 139 -9.48 -0.86 -0.63
N TRP A 140 -8.89 -2.00 -0.29
CA TRP A 140 -8.67 -3.10 -1.22
C TRP A 140 -9.98 -3.59 -1.84
N ARG A 141 -11.01 -3.86 -1.01
CA ARG A 141 -12.31 -4.36 -1.49
C ARG A 141 -12.99 -3.38 -2.45
N LEU A 142 -12.92 -2.08 -2.15
CA LEU A 142 -13.44 -1.04 -3.04
C LEU A 142 -12.67 -1.00 -4.36
N LEU A 143 -11.35 -1.04 -4.31
CA LEU A 143 -10.51 -0.95 -5.50
C LEU A 143 -10.66 -2.17 -6.41
N VAL A 144 -10.72 -3.39 -5.85
CA VAL A 144 -10.98 -4.61 -6.62
C VAL A 144 -12.34 -4.52 -7.32
N ALA A 145 -13.38 -4.03 -6.64
CA ALA A 145 -14.69 -3.82 -7.25
C ALA A 145 -14.64 -2.81 -8.42
N THR A 146 -13.91 -1.70 -8.26
CA THR A 146 -13.74 -0.71 -9.35
C THR A 146 -12.88 -1.21 -10.50
N ARG A 147 -11.96 -2.15 -10.24
CA ARG A 147 -11.05 -2.71 -11.24
C ARG A 147 -11.72 -3.81 -12.06
N HIS A 148 -12.54 -4.65 -11.43
CA HIS A 148 -13.41 -5.63 -12.10
C HIS A 148 -14.47 -4.97 -13.01
N TRP A 149 -14.80 -3.70 -12.77
CA TRP A 149 -15.70 -2.92 -13.63
C TRP A 149 -15.07 -2.50 -14.98
N ASN A 150 -13.78 -2.80 -15.21
CA ASN A 150 -13.16 -2.62 -16.52
C ASN A 150 -13.59 -3.80 -17.43
N PRO A 151 -14.54 -3.64 -18.38
CA PRO A 151 -15.23 -4.75 -19.04
C PRO A 151 -14.37 -5.59 -20.01
N ASP A 152 -13.08 -5.29 -20.12
CA ASP A 152 -12.21 -5.84 -21.17
C ASP A 152 -11.39 -7.06 -20.72
N ASP A 153 -11.60 -7.57 -19.51
CA ASP A 153 -10.92 -8.77 -19.00
C ASP A 153 -11.75 -10.06 -19.22
N GLN A 154 -12.93 -9.97 -19.85
CA GLN A 154 -13.75 -11.13 -20.21
C GLN A 154 -13.51 -11.68 -21.63
N GLU A 155 -12.55 -11.13 -22.39
CA GLU A 155 -12.29 -11.52 -23.79
C GLU A 155 -10.92 -12.17 -24.05
N ASN A 156 -10.34 -12.89 -23.07
CA ASN A 156 -9.22 -13.79 -23.34
C ASN A 156 -9.50 -15.21 -22.85
#